data_AF-A0A1V2EWC5-F1
#
_entry.id   AF-A0A1V2EWC5-F1
#
_cell.length_a   1.000
_cell.length_b   1.000
_cell.length_c   1.000
_cell.angle_alpha   90.00
_cell.angle_beta   90.00
_cell.angle_gamma   90.00
#
_symmetry.space_group_name_H-M   'P 1'
#
loop_
_entity.id
_entity.type
_entity.pdbx_description
1 polymer ?
#
loop_
_entity_poly.entity_id
_entity_poly.type
_entity_poly.pdbx_seq_one_letter_code
_entity_poly.pdbx_strand_id
1 'polypeptide(L)'
;MQLPGFTRFALICGELNIVHGRERPHFLDDAAREAIAAADIVINPTHDRMSNAGTLQAKRSLLSRPHANGAARTYVSVSNWEACGLKGRVQRPSPTLHTVYVAGAPLDYEERADGAFGFVYRRWRVQLGRSA
;
A
#
# COMPACT_ATOMS: atom_id res chain seq x y z
N MET A 1 10.52 14.97 8.86
CA MET A 1 10.38 14.07 10.01
C MET A 1 10.92 12.70 9.63
N GLN A 2 12.20 12.43 9.89
CA GLN A 2 12.74 11.06 9.79
C GLN A 2 12.21 10.29 10.99
N LEU A 3 11.47 9.18 10.80
CA LEU A 3 11.36 8.22 11.90
C LEU A 3 12.71 7.50 11.92
N PRO A 4 13.53 7.65 12.97
CA PRO A 4 14.82 6.98 13.04
C PRO A 4 14.59 5.47 12.96
N GLY A 5 15.31 4.81 12.05
CA GLY A 5 15.42 3.35 12.02
C GLY A 5 14.63 2.57 10.95
N PHE A 6 13.85 3.21 10.06
CA PHE A 6 13.19 2.46 8.97
C PHE A 6 13.48 3.04 7.59
N THR A 7 13.76 2.16 6.62
CA THR A 7 13.91 2.48 5.20
C THR A 7 12.55 2.59 4.53
N ARG A 8 12.43 3.52 3.58
CA ARG A 8 11.17 3.84 2.91
C ARG A 8 11.39 3.86 1.41
N PHE A 9 10.42 3.34 0.68
CA PHE A 9 10.35 3.45 -0.78
C PHE A 9 9.00 4.03 -1.16
N ALA A 10 8.99 5.02 -2.05
CA ALA A 10 7.77 5.65 -2.53
C ALA A 10 7.54 5.26 -3.98
N LEU A 11 6.31 4.82 -4.28
CA LEU A 11 5.78 4.64 -5.62
C LEU A 11 4.71 5.70 -5.84
N ILE A 12 4.66 6.35 -6.99
CA ILE A 12 3.65 7.35 -7.33
C ILE A 12 2.69 6.74 -8.34
N CYS A 13 1.45 6.49 -7.89
CA CYS A 13 0.33 6.03 -8.69
C CYS A 13 0.68 4.83 -9.60
N GLY A 14 0.80 5.06 -10.91
CA GLY A 14 1.06 4.05 -11.93
C GLY A 14 2.42 3.36 -11.82
N GLU A 15 3.37 3.89 -11.04
CA GLU A 15 4.66 3.24 -10.76
C GLU A 15 4.49 1.87 -10.10
N LEU A 16 3.33 1.60 -9.49
CA LEU A 16 2.93 0.26 -9.05
C LEU A 16 3.02 -0.80 -10.16
N ASN A 17 2.97 -0.40 -11.43
CA ASN A 17 3.10 -1.29 -12.59
C ASN A 17 4.54 -1.77 -12.84
N ILE A 18 5.52 -1.31 -12.05
CA ILE A 18 6.82 -1.99 -11.94
C ILE A 18 6.67 -3.43 -11.44
N VAL A 19 5.54 -3.72 -10.76
CA VAL A 19 5.07 -5.07 -10.47
C VAL A 19 4.00 -5.47 -11.49
N HIS A 20 4.24 -6.54 -12.24
CA HIS A 20 3.35 -7.06 -13.29
C HIS A 20 2.91 -8.50 -12.98
N GLY A 21 1.85 -8.99 -13.62
CA GLY A 21 1.23 -10.29 -13.35
C GLY A 21 -0.05 -10.18 -12.50
N ARG A 22 -1.05 -11.00 -12.85
CA ARG A 22 -2.37 -11.02 -12.18
C ARG A 22 -2.42 -11.96 -10.98
N GLU A 23 -1.90 -13.17 -11.16
CA GLU A 23 -1.88 -14.21 -10.11
C GLU A 23 -0.48 -14.44 -9.56
N ARG A 24 0.54 -14.26 -10.41
CA ARG A 24 1.96 -14.45 -10.08
C ARG A 24 2.71 -13.12 -10.31
N PRO A 25 2.65 -12.20 -9.34
CA PRO A 25 3.25 -10.88 -9.49
C PRO A 25 4.78 -10.98 -9.49
N HIS A 26 5.43 -10.26 -10.40
CA HIS A 26 6.89 -10.19 -10.52
C HIS A 26 7.32 -8.75 -10.83
N PHE A 27 8.57 -8.41 -10.50
CA PHE A 27 9.15 -7.12 -10.86
C PHE A 27 9.62 -7.15 -12.31
N LEU A 28 9.39 -6.05 -13.04
CA LEU A 28 9.88 -5.86 -14.41
C LEU A 28 11.35 -5.44 -14.47
N ASP A 29 11.88 -4.95 -13.35
CA ASP A 29 13.23 -4.41 -13.24
C ASP A 29 13.89 -4.89 -11.93
N ASP A 30 15.14 -5.34 -12.04
CA ASP A 30 15.89 -5.88 -10.91
C ASP A 30 16.34 -4.79 -9.93
N ALA A 31 16.66 -3.59 -10.41
CA ALA A 31 17.04 -2.49 -9.53
C ALA A 31 15.85 -2.04 -8.66
N ALA A 32 14.65 -1.98 -9.25
CA ALA A 32 13.42 -1.72 -8.53
C ALA A 32 13.08 -2.85 -7.56
N ARG A 33 13.27 -4.12 -7.95
CA ARG A 33 13.11 -5.28 -7.06
C ARG A 33 13.99 -5.13 -5.82
N GLU A 34 15.26 -4.81 -6.01
CA GLU A 34 16.23 -4.67 -4.91
C GLU A 34 15.90 -3.48 -4.00
N ALA A 35 15.61 -2.32 -4.57
CA ALA A 35 15.27 -1.13 -3.82
C ALA A 35 13.98 -1.31 -2.99
N ILE A 36 12.96 -1.93 -3.57
CA ILE A 36 11.70 -2.24 -2.87
C ILE A 36 11.92 -3.36 -1.83
N ALA A 37 12.74 -4.36 -2.13
CA ALA A 37 13.05 -5.44 -1.18
C ALA A 37 13.90 -4.99 0.02
N ALA A 38 14.62 -3.88 -0.09
CA ALA A 38 15.36 -3.27 1.01
C ALA A 38 14.49 -2.38 1.90
N ALA A 39 13.29 -2.01 1.46
CA ALA A 39 12.40 -1.10 2.18
C ALA A 39 11.62 -1.81 3.29
N ASP A 40 11.59 -1.21 4.48
CA ASP A 40 10.69 -1.63 5.57
C ASP A 40 9.25 -1.17 5.29
N ILE A 41 9.13 0.00 4.65
CA ILE A 41 7.84 0.63 4.32
C ILE A 41 7.84 1.03 2.84
N VAL A 42 6.90 0.47 2.09
CA VAL A 42 6.58 0.89 0.71
C VAL A 42 5.31 1.74 0.76
N ILE A 43 5.36 2.96 0.25
CA ILE A 43 4.20 3.86 0.24
C ILE A 43 3.80 4.12 -1.20
N ASN A 44 2.51 3.98 -1.51
CA ASN A 44 1.98 4.29 -2.83
C ASN A 44 0.75 5.21 -2.74
N PRO A 45 0.95 6.54 -2.85
CA PRO A 45 -0.12 7.47 -3.19
C PRO A 45 -0.63 7.14 -4.59
N THR A 46 -1.89 6.75 -4.74
CA THR A 46 -2.35 6.04 -5.93
C THR A 46 -3.79 6.32 -6.30
N HIS A 47 -4.10 6.13 -7.58
CA HIS A 47 -5.47 6.02 -8.10
C HIS A 47 -5.72 4.62 -8.66
N ASP A 48 -4.95 3.61 -8.22
CA ASP A 48 -4.91 2.25 -8.81
C ASP A 48 -6.26 1.53 -8.91
N ARG A 49 -7.24 1.88 -8.07
CA ARG A 49 -8.62 1.37 -8.13
C ARG A 49 -9.46 1.88 -9.31
N MET A 50 -8.90 2.64 -10.24
CA MET A 50 -9.66 3.27 -11.32
C MET A 50 -10.01 2.33 -12.48
N SER A 51 -9.31 1.20 -12.71
CA SER A 51 -9.57 0.40 -13.93
C SER A 51 -9.18 -1.09 -13.92
N ASN A 52 -8.37 -1.60 -12.98
CA ASN A 52 -7.99 -3.02 -12.97
C ASN A 52 -7.76 -3.58 -11.56
N ALA A 53 -8.81 -3.61 -10.75
CA ALA A 53 -8.78 -4.11 -9.38
C ALA A 53 -8.31 -5.58 -9.29
N GLY A 54 -8.48 -6.37 -10.36
CA GLY A 54 -8.20 -7.81 -10.38
C GLY A 54 -6.73 -8.19 -10.21
N THR A 55 -5.79 -7.24 -10.31
CA THR A 55 -4.35 -7.48 -10.07
C THR A 55 -3.86 -6.89 -8.75
N LEU A 56 -4.64 -6.01 -8.12
CA LEU A 56 -4.16 -5.21 -6.99
C LEU A 56 -3.84 -6.05 -5.77
N GLN A 57 -4.64 -7.07 -5.47
CA GLN A 57 -4.38 -7.94 -4.33
C GLN A 57 -3.03 -8.65 -4.47
N ALA A 58 -2.74 -9.23 -5.64
CA ALA A 58 -1.47 -9.90 -5.91
C ALA A 58 -0.28 -8.93 -5.75
N LYS A 59 -0.36 -7.74 -6.34
CA LYS A 59 0.68 -6.71 -6.19
C LYS A 59 0.89 -6.30 -4.72
N ARG A 60 -0.21 -6.07 -3.99
CA ARG A 60 -0.19 -5.71 -2.55
C ARG A 60 0.44 -6.81 -1.70
N SER A 61 0.17 -8.08 -2.01
CA SER A 61 0.80 -9.22 -1.35
C SER A 61 2.31 -9.27 -1.61
N LEU A 62 2.76 -9.00 -2.84
CA LEU A 62 4.19 -8.95 -3.14
C LEU A 62 4.89 -7.79 -2.41
N LEU A 63 4.27 -6.60 -2.43
CA LEU A 63 4.86 -5.38 -1.87
C LEU A 63 4.86 -5.32 -0.35
N SER A 64 3.99 -6.09 0.32
CA SER A 64 3.97 -6.26 1.78
C SER A 64 4.58 -7.59 2.24
N ARG A 65 5.25 -8.31 1.34
CA ARG A 65 5.91 -9.58 1.69
C ARG A 65 7.01 -9.33 2.73
N PRO A 66 7.10 -10.15 3.79
CA PRO A 66 8.17 -10.06 4.77
C PRO A 66 9.56 -10.11 4.13
N HIS A 67 10.54 -9.55 4.84
CA HIS A 67 11.95 -9.69 4.51
C HIS A 67 12.41 -11.15 4.66
N ALA A 68 13.55 -11.49 4.06
CA ALA A 68 14.11 -12.84 4.10
C ALA A 68 14.42 -13.31 5.53
N ASN A 69 14.71 -12.39 6.45
CA ASN A 69 14.94 -12.64 7.88
C ASN A 69 13.63 -12.74 8.71
N GLY A 70 12.47 -12.75 8.06
CA GLY A 70 11.16 -12.81 8.72
C GLY A 70 10.63 -11.47 9.24
N ALA A 71 11.40 -10.37 9.15
CA ALA A 71 10.93 -9.06 9.55
C ALA A 71 9.73 -8.61 8.69
N ALA A 72 8.74 -7.99 9.34
CA ALA A 72 7.56 -7.48 8.65
C ALA A 72 7.92 -6.31 7.73
N ARG A 73 7.43 -6.34 6.48
CA ARG A 73 7.36 -5.19 5.58
C ARG A 73 5.94 -4.68 5.52
N THR A 74 5.81 -3.36 5.43
CA THR A 74 4.51 -2.71 5.26
C THR A 74 4.36 -2.12 3.87
N TYR A 75 3.20 -2.34 3.24
CA TYR A 75 2.75 -1.58 2.07
C TYR A 75 1.61 -0.65 2.45
N VAL A 76 1.77 0.65 2.21
CA VAL A 76 0.76 1.67 2.48
C VAL A 76 0.14 2.11 1.17
N SER A 77 -1.10 1.69 0.91
CA SER A 77 -1.90 2.17 -0.20
C SER A 77 -2.62 3.45 0.22
N VAL A 78 -2.38 4.55 -0.48
CA VAL A 78 -3.01 5.83 -0.20
C VAL A 78 -3.76 6.30 -1.43
N SER A 79 -5.03 5.91 -1.56
CA SER A 79 -5.89 6.42 -2.62
C SER A 79 -6.82 7.51 -2.12
N ASN A 80 -6.89 8.61 -2.86
CA ASN A 80 -7.93 9.62 -2.66
C ASN A 80 -9.15 9.38 -3.57
N TRP A 81 -9.10 8.42 -4.50
CA TRP A 81 -10.17 8.16 -5.48
C TRP A 81 -10.59 6.69 -5.50
N GLU A 82 -11.90 6.44 -5.45
CA GLU A 82 -12.50 5.13 -5.72
C GLU A 82 -13.47 5.27 -6.89
N ALA A 83 -13.17 4.64 -8.03
CA ALA A 83 -14.09 4.58 -9.19
C ALA A 83 -14.51 3.16 -9.57
N CYS A 84 -14.15 2.16 -8.75
CA CYS A 84 -14.64 0.80 -8.92
C CYS A 84 -16.18 0.80 -8.92
N GLY A 85 -16.79 0.37 -10.02
CA GLY A 85 -18.24 0.17 -10.14
C GLY A 85 -19.05 1.31 -10.78
N LEU A 86 -18.46 2.48 -11.11
CA LEU A 86 -19.23 3.63 -11.59
C LEU A 86 -18.71 4.29 -12.89
N LYS A 87 -17.86 3.61 -13.68
CA LYS A 87 -17.24 4.18 -14.90
C LYS A 87 -16.65 5.59 -14.67
N GLY A 88 -16.01 5.81 -13.51
CA GLY A 88 -15.34 7.09 -13.21
C GLY A 88 -16.24 8.25 -12.76
N ARG A 89 -17.54 8.04 -12.48
CA ARG A 89 -18.49 9.16 -12.33
C ARG A 89 -18.83 9.65 -10.92
N VAL A 90 -18.52 8.94 -9.83
CA VAL A 90 -18.79 9.45 -8.46
C VAL A 90 -17.74 8.96 -7.46
N GLN A 91 -17.12 9.90 -6.73
CA GLN A 91 -16.28 9.62 -5.57
C GLN A 91 -17.15 9.33 -4.35
N ARG A 92 -16.89 8.24 -3.64
CA ARG A 92 -17.45 8.00 -2.30
C ARG A 92 -16.29 7.77 -1.33
N PRO A 93 -16.34 8.29 -0.09
CA PRO A 93 -15.42 7.87 0.96
C PRO A 93 -15.50 6.36 1.10
N SER A 94 -14.35 5.68 1.02
CA SER A 94 -14.28 4.23 1.22
C SER A 94 -13.32 3.87 2.36
N PRO A 95 -13.70 2.91 3.23
CA PRO A 95 -12.84 2.37 4.28
C PRO A 95 -11.47 1.94 3.76
N THR A 96 -11.42 1.53 2.49
CA THR A 96 -10.24 0.94 1.89
C THR A 96 -9.44 1.90 1.01
N LEU A 97 -9.82 3.19 0.93
CA LEU A 97 -9.07 4.22 0.20
C LEU A 97 -7.64 4.36 0.72
N HIS A 98 -7.52 4.42 2.05
CA HIS A 98 -6.25 4.36 2.76
C HIS A 98 -6.18 3.02 3.47
N THR A 99 -5.17 2.20 3.17
CA THR A 99 -5.03 0.87 3.77
C THR A 99 -3.57 0.50 3.92
N VAL A 100 -3.23 -0.02 5.09
CA VAL A 100 -1.93 -0.58 5.40
C VAL A 100 -2.00 -2.09 5.27
N TYR A 101 -1.07 -2.68 4.53
CA TYR A 101 -0.96 -4.11 4.28
C TYR A 101 0.32 -4.67 4.89
N VAL A 102 0.19 -5.82 5.54
CA VAL A 102 1.32 -6.63 6.04
C VAL A 102 1.09 -8.07 5.61
N ALA A 103 2.09 -8.69 4.99
CA ALA A 103 2.00 -10.05 4.45
C ALA A 103 0.76 -10.28 3.55
N GLY A 104 0.36 -9.26 2.79
CA GLY A 104 -0.79 -9.28 1.89
C GLY A 104 -2.16 -9.06 2.55
N ALA A 105 -2.24 -9.01 3.87
CA ALA A 105 -3.48 -8.77 4.60
C ALA A 105 -3.63 -7.28 4.96
N PRO A 106 -4.81 -6.67 4.80
CA PRO A 106 -5.07 -5.34 5.33
C PRO A 106 -5.07 -5.37 6.86
N LEU A 107 -4.54 -4.32 7.49
CA LEU A 107 -4.58 -4.14 8.93
C LEU A 107 -5.80 -3.34 9.38
N ASP A 108 -6.32 -3.70 10.55
CA ASP A 108 -7.32 -2.93 11.27
C ASP A 108 -6.79 -1.54 11.64
N TYR A 109 -7.72 -0.58 11.73
CA TYR A 109 -7.41 0.80 12.05
C TYR A 109 -8.38 1.41 13.03
N GLU A 110 -7.89 2.42 13.74
CA GLU A 110 -8.75 3.36 14.46
C GLU A 110 -9.12 4.51 13.52
N GLU A 111 -10.40 4.84 13.44
CA GLU A 111 -10.91 5.98 12.67
C GLU A 111 -11.43 7.06 13.61
N ARG A 112 -11.09 8.32 13.31
CA ARG A 112 -11.65 9.50 13.98
C ARG A 112 -12.12 10.47 12.92
N ALA A 113 -13.42 10.79 12.92
CA ALA A 113 -13.99 11.81 12.06
C ALA A 113 -14.25 13.07 12.89
N ASP A 114 -13.95 14.25 12.34
CA ASP A 114 -14.19 15.53 13.01
C ASP A 114 -15.66 16.00 12.95
N GLY A 115 -16.49 15.33 12.14
CA GLY A 115 -17.92 15.60 11.97
C GLY A 115 -18.26 16.90 11.23
N ALA A 116 -17.33 17.86 11.14
CA ALA A 116 -17.58 19.19 10.59
C ALA A 116 -17.30 19.30 9.08
N PHE A 117 -16.32 18.56 8.56
CA PHE A 117 -15.93 18.61 7.14
C PHE A 117 -15.73 17.24 6.50
N GLY A 118 -16.00 16.17 7.23
CA GLY A 118 -15.75 14.81 6.75
C GLY A 118 -14.27 14.48 6.65
N PHE A 119 -13.39 15.20 7.38
CA PHE A 119 -12.01 14.77 7.51
C PHE A 119 -11.96 13.52 8.38
N VAL A 120 -11.36 12.48 7.82
CA VAL A 120 -11.22 11.18 8.45
C VAL A 120 -9.74 10.97 8.76
N TYR A 121 -9.40 10.98 10.04
CA TYR A 121 -8.10 10.53 10.52
C TYR A 121 -8.13 9.01 10.73
N ARG A 122 -7.17 8.30 10.14
CA ARG A 122 -6.98 6.87 10.36
C ARG A 122 -5.61 6.59 10.96
N ARG A 123 -5.58 5.69 11.93
CA ARG A 123 -4.35 5.25 12.60
C ARG A 123 -4.23 3.73 12.55
N TRP A 124 -3.09 3.27 12.07
CA TRP A 124 -2.66 1.88 12.15
C TRP A 124 -1.51 1.76 13.14
N ARG A 125 -1.39 0.59 13.77
CA ARG A 125 -0.22 0.21 14.56
C ARG A 125 0.42 -0.99 13.90
N VAL A 126 1.72 -0.90 13.61
CA VAL A 126 2.49 -1.97 12.99
C VAL A 126 3.75 -2.21 13.79
N GLN A 127 4.00 -3.47 14.13
CA GLN A 127 5.26 -3.89 14.69
C GLN A 127 6.21 -4.25 13.53
N LEU A 128 7.11 -3.33 13.22
CA LEU A 128 8.21 -3.61 12.29
C LEU A 128 9.32 -4.31 13.06
N GLY A 129 9.71 -5.48 12.59
CA GLY A 129 10.84 -6.22 13.16
C GLY A 129 12.16 -5.62 12.67
N ARG A 130 13.10 -5.40 13.57
CA ARG A 130 14.51 -5.54 13.22
C ARG A 130 14.95 -6.84 13.86
N SER A 131 15.26 -7.85 13.06
CA SER A 131 16.10 -8.92 13.59
C SER A 131 17.39 -8.26 14.06
N ALA A 132 17.75 -8.50 15.33
CA ALA A 132 19.00 -8.06 15.92
C ALA A 132 20.20 -8.56 15.10
#